data_AF-A0AAF0TWL4-F1
#
_entry.id   AF-A0AAF0TWL4-F1
#
_cell.length_a   1.000
_cell.length_b   1.000
_cell.length_c   1.000
_cell.angle_alpha   90.00
_cell.angle_beta   90.00
_cell.angle_gamma   90.00
#
_symmetry.space_group_name_H-M   'P 1'
#
loop_
_entity.id
_entity.type
_entity.pdbx_description
1 polymer ?
#
loop_
_entity_poly.entity_id
_entity_poly.type
_entity_poly.pdbx_seq_one_letter_code
_entity_poly.pdbx_strand_id
1 'polypeptide(L)'
;MFNATKQFPLPRVLSDHKPIVLESGDWDASPSYFKFENMWLQSDGFLDMVRDWWNSYIVMGTPDFVLIHKLRHLKKDITKWNKEVFGKLDTQRHKSLMELGKLDQIAEQRPYTTKENLKLLDLKIEMQQIAIAEEIS
;
A
#
# COMPACT_ATOMS: atom_id res chain seq x y z
N MET A 1 -5.85 8.62 -29.67
CA MET A 1 -4.57 7.91 -29.88
C MET A 1 -3.99 7.69 -28.49
N PHE A 2 -3.79 6.45 -28.06
CA PHE A 2 -3.22 6.17 -26.73
C PHE A 2 -1.74 6.53 -26.75
N ASN A 3 -1.39 7.73 -26.30
CA ASN A 3 0.00 8.14 -26.24
C ASN A 3 0.67 7.43 -25.06
N ALA A 4 1.86 6.88 -25.34
CA ALA A 4 2.75 6.24 -24.38
C ALA A 4 2.09 5.16 -23.51
N THR A 5 2.09 3.93 -24.03
CA THR A 5 1.64 2.73 -23.33
C THR A 5 2.83 1.90 -22.88
N LYS A 6 2.87 1.50 -21.61
CA LYS A 6 3.85 0.54 -21.08
C LYS A 6 3.10 -0.70 -20.58
N GLN A 7 3.68 -1.86 -20.84
CA GLN A 7 3.24 -3.10 -20.23
C GLN A 7 4.40 -3.72 -19.46
N PHE A 8 4.13 -4.26 -18.28
CA PHE A 8 5.10 -5.04 -17.54
C PHE A 8 4.40 -6.11 -16.71
N PRO A 9 5.05 -7.28 -16.55
CA PRO A 9 4.49 -8.35 -15.74
C PRO A 9 4.67 -8.06 -14.24
N LEU A 10 3.72 -8.50 -13.43
CA LEU A 10 3.84 -8.55 -11.98
C LEU A 10 4.28 -9.94 -11.49
N PRO A 11 4.93 -10.04 -10.32
CA PRO A 11 5.22 -11.31 -9.68
C PRO A 11 3.96 -12.12 -9.37
N ARG A 12 4.06 -13.45 -9.41
CA ARG A 12 2.98 -14.35 -9.03
C ARG A 12 2.87 -14.45 -7.52
N VAL A 13 1.88 -13.77 -6.96
CA VAL A 13 1.62 -13.78 -5.51
C VAL A 13 0.70 -14.96 -5.15
N LEU A 14 -0.60 -14.84 -5.42
CA LEU A 14 -1.63 -15.82 -5.03
C LEU A 14 -2.21 -16.62 -6.20
N SER A 15 -2.16 -16.06 -7.41
CA SER A 15 -2.58 -16.74 -8.63
C SER A 15 -1.42 -17.53 -9.26
N ASP A 16 -1.74 -18.63 -9.90
CA ASP A 16 -0.87 -19.37 -10.82
C ASP A 16 -0.64 -18.63 -12.15
N HIS A 17 -1.47 -17.65 -12.48
CA HIS A 17 -1.29 -16.74 -13.60
C HIS A 17 -0.35 -15.57 -13.28
N LYS A 18 0.42 -15.10 -14.28
CA LYS A 18 1.31 -13.93 -14.19
C LYS A 18 0.54 -12.66 -14.57
N PRO A 19 0.15 -11.79 -13.62
CA PRO A 19 -0.64 -10.60 -13.94
C PRO A 19 0.18 -9.65 -14.82
N ILE A 20 -0.47 -8.99 -15.78
CA ILE A 20 0.16 -7.98 -16.64
C ILE A 20 -0.48 -6.64 -16.35
N VAL A 21 0.35 -5.67 -16.00
CA VAL A 21 -0.08 -4.27 -15.83
C VAL A 21 0.08 -3.57 -17.17
N LEU A 22 -0.99 -2.89 -17.58
CA LEU A 22 -1.00 -2.00 -18.74
C LEU A 22 -1.20 -0.57 -18.23
N GLU A 23 -0.17 0.26 -18.38
CA GLU A 23 -0.23 1.68 -18.08
C GLU A 23 -0.34 2.46 -19.40
N SER A 24 -1.36 3.29 -19.54
CA SER A 24 -1.60 4.12 -20.73
C SER A 24 -2.16 5.47 -20.30
N GLY A 25 -1.60 6.56 -20.83
CA GLY A 25 -2.03 7.92 -20.49
C GLY A 25 -0.86 8.90 -20.38
N ASP A 26 -1.17 10.14 -19.99
CA ASP A 26 -0.14 11.12 -19.62
C ASP A 26 0.52 10.70 -18.31
N TRP A 27 1.84 10.54 -18.33
CA TRP A 27 2.66 10.12 -17.18
C TRP A 27 2.86 11.22 -16.15
N ASP A 28 2.11 12.30 -16.25
CA ASP A 28 2.11 13.35 -15.25
C ASP A 28 1.62 12.75 -13.93
N ALA A 29 2.43 12.92 -12.89
CA ALA A 29 2.12 12.46 -11.55
C ALA A 29 0.85 13.17 -11.08
N SER A 30 -0.29 12.51 -11.25
CA SER A 30 -1.55 12.97 -10.69
C SER A 30 -1.40 12.98 -9.16
N PRO A 31 -1.85 14.04 -8.46
CA PRO A 31 -1.81 14.07 -7.01
C PRO A 31 -2.54 12.84 -6.47
N SER A 32 -1.82 11.99 -5.73
CA SER A 32 -2.44 10.84 -5.08
C SER A 32 -3.53 11.34 -4.13
N TYR A 33 -4.76 10.87 -4.36
CA TYR A 33 -5.88 11.15 -3.46
C TYR A 33 -5.59 10.52 -2.09
N PHE A 34 -6.17 11.09 -1.04
CA PHE A 34 -6.08 10.46 0.28
C PHE A 34 -6.85 9.14 0.23
N LYS A 35 -6.15 8.02 0.46
CA LYS A 35 -6.74 6.69 0.59
C LYS A 35 -6.84 6.35 2.07
N PHE A 36 -8.03 5.93 2.50
CA PHE A 36 -8.23 5.35 3.82
C PHE A 36 -7.85 3.86 3.76
N GLU A 37 -7.03 3.40 4.70
CA GLU A 37 -6.67 1.98 4.80
C GLU A 37 -7.43 1.34 5.97
N ASN A 38 -8.10 0.21 5.72
CA ASN A 38 -8.94 -0.45 6.73
C ASN A 38 -8.15 -0.89 7.96
N MET A 39 -6.89 -1.28 7.78
CA MET A 39 -5.97 -1.63 8.88
C MET A 39 -5.86 -0.55 9.95
N TRP A 40 -6.14 0.71 9.63
CA TRP A 40 -6.10 1.79 10.62
C TRP A 40 -7.15 1.60 11.72
N LEU A 41 -8.33 1.07 11.37
CA LEU A 41 -9.40 0.79 12.34
C LEU A 41 -9.04 -0.34 13.31
N GLN A 42 -8.14 -1.23 12.89
CA GLN A 42 -7.63 -2.34 13.71
C GLN A 42 -6.50 -1.91 14.64
N SER A 43 -5.97 -0.69 14.49
CA SER A 43 -4.96 -0.16 15.40
C SER A 43 -5.62 0.36 16.68
N ASP A 44 -5.24 -0.24 17.80
CA ASP A 44 -5.68 0.20 19.13
C ASP A 44 -5.49 1.71 19.32
N GLY A 45 -6.55 2.40 19.73
CA GLY A 45 -6.55 3.83 19.99
C GLY A 45 -6.60 4.74 18.75
N PHE A 46 -6.70 4.22 17.53
CA PHE A 46 -6.72 5.05 16.32
C PHE A 46 -7.85 6.08 16.32
N LEU A 47 -9.09 5.66 16.65
CA LEU A 47 -10.24 6.56 16.65
C LEU A 47 -10.13 7.66 17.73
N ASP A 48 -9.61 7.34 18.90
CA ASP A 48 -9.40 8.31 19.97
C ASP A 48 -8.32 9.32 19.60
N MET A 49 -7.22 8.86 18.99
CA MET A 49 -6.16 9.74 18.47
C MET A 49 -6.69 10.69 17.38
N VAL A 50 -7.51 10.20 16.44
CA VAL A 50 -8.16 11.04 15.42
C VAL A 50 -9.07 12.09 16.06
N ARG A 51 -9.83 11.70 17.09
CA ARG A 51 -10.71 12.61 17.85
C ARG A 51 -9.90 13.70 18.56
N ASP A 52 -8.81 13.32 19.21
CA ASP A 52 -7.93 14.26 19.92
C ASP A 52 -7.30 15.28 18.97
N TRP A 53 -6.77 14.80 17.83
CA TRP A 53 -6.27 15.69 16.78
C TRP A 53 -7.34 16.65 16.28
N TRP A 54 -8.54 16.14 15.95
CA TRP A 54 -9.64 16.96 15.44
C TRP A 54 -10.01 18.10 16.39
N ASN A 55 -10.05 17.80 17.70
CA ASN A 55 -10.38 18.75 18.75
C ASN A 55 -9.24 19.72 19.05
N SER A 56 -7.98 19.31 18.84
CA SER A 56 -6.80 20.16 19.04
C SER A 56 -6.64 21.26 18.00
N TYR A 57 -7.22 21.10 16.80
CA TYR A 57 -7.06 22.07 15.72
C TYR A 57 -7.85 23.35 16.00
N ILE A 58 -7.12 24.46 16.19
CA ILE A 58 -7.68 25.80 16.29
C ILE A 58 -7.59 26.47 14.92
N VAL A 59 -8.74 26.67 14.28
CA VAL A 59 -8.86 27.36 12.99
C VAL A 59 -10.03 28.33 13.07
N MET A 60 -9.82 29.57 12.61
CA MET A 60 -10.85 30.62 12.58
C MET A 60 -11.21 30.98 11.13
N GLY A 61 -12.48 31.27 10.87
CA GLY A 61 -12.97 31.63 9.54
C GLY A 61 -14.44 31.23 9.33
N THR A 62 -14.88 31.23 8.08
CA THR A 62 -16.20 30.68 7.72
C THR A 62 -16.25 29.17 7.99
N PRO A 63 -17.45 28.58 8.19
CA PRO A 63 -17.57 27.14 8.45
C PRO A 63 -16.85 26.26 7.42
N ASP A 64 -16.98 26.57 6.13
CA ASP A 64 -16.30 25.84 5.05
C ASP A 64 -14.77 25.96 5.12
N PHE A 65 -14.29 27.17 5.45
CA PHE A 65 -12.86 27.42 5.63
C PHE A 65 -12.30 26.60 6.78
N VAL A 66 -13.00 26.59 7.93
CA VAL A 66 -12.61 25.81 9.11
C VAL A 66 -12.56 24.32 8.78
N LEU A 67 -13.61 23.80 8.13
CA LEU A 67 -13.69 22.39 7.76
C LEU A 67 -12.54 21.96 6.83
N ILE A 68 -12.31 22.70 5.74
CA ILE A 68 -11.25 22.37 4.77
C ILE A 68 -9.87 22.37 5.44
N HIS A 69 -9.59 23.33 6.31
CA HIS A 69 -8.28 23.41 6.97
C HIS A 69 -8.11 22.33 8.03
N LYS A 70 -9.15 22.00 8.82
CA LYS A 70 -9.10 20.87 9.75
C LYS A 70 -8.86 19.55 9.02
N LEU A 71 -9.53 19.32 7.89
CA LEU A 71 -9.30 18.13 7.06
C LEU A 71 -7.87 18.07 6.49
N ARG A 72 -7.30 19.22 6.10
CA ARG A 72 -5.90 19.30 5.66
C ARG A 72 -4.92 18.97 6.79
N HIS A 73 -5.17 19.45 8.01
CA HIS A 73 -4.35 19.11 9.18
C HIS A 73 -4.47 17.63 9.51
N LEU A 74 -5.69 17.11 9.58
CA LEU A 74 -5.96 15.70 9.85
C LEU A 74 -5.27 14.79 8.83
N LYS A 75 -5.36 15.12 7.53
CA LYS A 75 -4.65 14.38 6.48
C LYS A 75 -3.15 14.31 6.76
N LYS A 76 -2.51 15.41 7.16
CA LYS A 76 -1.06 15.44 7.45
C LYS A 76 -0.72 14.54 8.64
N ASP A 77 -1.47 14.61 9.72
CA ASP A 77 -1.20 13.85 10.94
C ASP A 77 -1.44 12.35 10.71
N ILE A 78 -2.53 11.96 10.04
CA ILE A 78 -2.77 10.58 9.64
C ILE A 78 -1.65 10.08 8.72
N THR A 79 -1.21 10.87 7.74
CA THR A 79 -0.13 10.47 6.82
C THR A 79 1.18 10.23 7.58
N LYS A 80 1.50 11.10 8.54
CA LYS A 80 2.69 10.96 9.38
C LYS A 80 2.60 9.70 10.25
N TRP A 81 1.49 9.53 10.97
CA TRP A 81 1.26 8.37 11.82
C TRP A 81 1.27 7.06 11.03
N ASN A 82 0.63 7.02 9.86
CA ASN A 82 0.63 5.84 9.00
C ASN A 82 2.06 5.45 8.61
N LYS A 83 2.93 6.41 8.31
CA LYS A 83 4.34 6.15 8.02
C LYS A 83 5.10 5.64 9.26
N GLU A 84 4.81 6.17 10.44
CA GLU A 84 5.46 5.77 11.70
C GLU A 84 5.06 4.36 12.14
N VAL A 85 3.78 4.01 12.03
CA VAL A 85 3.23 2.72 12.47
C VAL A 85 3.36 1.65 11.38
N PHE A 86 2.95 1.96 10.15
CA PHE A 86 2.84 0.99 9.06
C PHE A 86 3.92 1.14 7.97
N GLY A 87 4.81 2.14 8.03
CA GLY A 87 5.86 2.33 7.02
C GLY A 87 6.81 1.14 6.89
N LYS A 88 7.00 0.37 7.96
CA LYS A 88 7.75 -0.90 7.93
C LYS A 88 7.01 -1.97 7.12
N LEU A 89 5.69 -2.08 7.27
CA LEU A 89 4.87 -3.04 6.53
C LEU A 89 4.89 -2.78 5.03
N ASP A 90 4.80 -1.51 4.60
CA ASP A 90 4.92 -1.18 3.17
C ASP A 90 6.32 -1.48 2.61
N THR A 91 7.36 -1.17 3.39
CA THR A 91 8.75 -1.52 3.02
C THR A 91 8.94 -3.04 2.92
N GLN A 92 8.38 -3.79 3.86
CA GLN A 92 8.41 -5.24 3.90
C GLN A 92 7.68 -5.82 2.69
N ARG A 93 6.48 -5.32 2.38
CA ARG A 93 5.71 -5.71 1.20
C ARG A 93 6.49 -5.53 -0.09
N HIS A 94 7.12 -4.36 -0.25
CA HIS A 94 7.91 -4.06 -1.45
C HIS A 94 9.12 -4.98 -1.59
N LYS A 95 9.79 -5.31 -0.48
CA LYS A 95 10.89 -6.29 -0.46
C LYS A 95 10.40 -7.67 -0.88
N SER A 96 9.30 -8.14 -0.31
CA SER A 96 8.74 -9.48 -0.59
C SER A 96 8.31 -9.61 -2.05
N LEU A 97 7.70 -8.57 -2.65
CA LEU A 97 7.41 -8.51 -4.08
C LEU A 97 8.68 -8.56 -4.95
N MET A 98 9.73 -7.82 -4.59
CA MET A 98 11.00 -7.85 -5.31
C MET A 98 11.65 -9.24 -5.25
N GLU A 99 11.60 -9.91 -4.10
CA GLU A 99 12.13 -11.27 -3.96
C GLU A 99 11.32 -12.30 -4.76
N LEU A 100 9.99 -12.19 -4.76
CA LEU A 100 9.12 -13.01 -5.62
C LEU A 100 9.46 -12.82 -7.10
N GLY A 101 9.68 -11.59 -7.55
CA GLY A 101 10.10 -11.31 -8.93
C GLY A 101 11.42 -11.99 -9.31
N LYS A 102 12.39 -12.04 -8.37
CA LYS A 102 13.66 -12.77 -8.58
C LYS A 102 13.44 -14.27 -8.67
N LEU A 103 12.58 -14.84 -7.82
CA LEU A 103 12.23 -16.26 -7.88
C LEU A 103 11.48 -16.59 -9.17
N ASP A 104 10.60 -15.73 -9.66
CA ASP A 104 9.91 -15.94 -10.95
C ASP A 104 10.91 -16.00 -12.11
N GLN A 105 11.92 -15.12 -12.13
CA GLN A 105 13.00 -15.18 -13.13
C GLN A 105 13.81 -16.47 -13.08
N ILE A 106 14.06 -17.01 -11.88
CA ILE A 106 14.76 -18.30 -11.72
C ILE A 106 13.90 -19.45 -12.28
N ALA A 107 12.60 -19.45 -12.02
CA ALA A 107 11.67 -20.47 -12.53
C ALA A 107 11.59 -20.52 -14.05
N GLU A 108 11.79 -19.38 -14.74
CA GLU A 108 11.83 -19.32 -16.20
C GLU A 108 13.04 -20.06 -16.79
N GLN A 109 14.12 -20.20 -16.01
CA GLN A 109 15.37 -20.82 -16.45
C GLN A 109 15.53 -22.25 -15.97
N ARG A 110 15.04 -22.56 -14.76
CA ARG A 110 15.14 -23.90 -14.15
C ARG A 110 14.08 -24.14 -13.08
N PRO A 111 13.82 -25.41 -12.72
CA PRO A 111 13.04 -25.73 -11.53
C PRO A 111 13.68 -25.19 -10.24
N TYR A 112 12.85 -24.89 -9.24
CA TYR A 112 13.29 -24.47 -7.92
C TYR A 112 14.01 -25.59 -7.16
N THR A 113 15.03 -25.21 -6.39
CA THR A 113 15.58 -26.08 -5.34
C THR A 113 14.63 -26.18 -4.15
N THR A 114 14.81 -27.18 -3.29
CA THR A 114 14.04 -27.31 -2.05
C THR A 114 14.08 -26.05 -1.20
N LYS A 115 15.25 -25.40 -1.09
CA LYS A 115 15.42 -24.16 -0.33
C LYS A 115 14.63 -23.00 -0.92
N GLU A 116 14.61 -22.88 -2.25
CA GLU A 116 13.85 -21.83 -2.94
C GLU A 116 12.34 -22.05 -2.85
N ASN A 117 11.88 -23.31 -2.89
CA ASN A 117 10.48 -23.65 -2.67
C ASN A 117 10.00 -23.28 -1.27
N LEU A 118 10.82 -23.54 -0.23
CA LEU A 118 10.51 -23.11 1.14
C LEU A 118 10.44 -21.59 1.22
N LYS A 119 11.42 -20.88 0.66
CA LYS A 119 11.43 -19.41 0.63
C LYS A 119 10.21 -18.84 -0.11
N LEU A 120 9.80 -19.46 -1.21
CA LEU A 120 8.61 -19.07 -1.96
C LEU A 120 7.34 -19.21 -1.10
N LEU A 121 7.23 -20.30 -0.33
CA LEU A 121 6.10 -20.52 0.55
C LEU A 121 6.03 -19.46 1.65
N ASP A 122 7.16 -19.17 2.30
CA ASP A 122 7.25 -18.15 3.36
C ASP A 122 6.83 -16.76 2.83
N LEU A 123 7.37 -16.36 1.67
CA LEU A 123 7.02 -15.08 1.04
C LEU A 123 5.54 -15.00 0.65
N LYS A 124 4.94 -16.11 0.20
CA LYS A 124 3.51 -16.15 -0.13
C LYS A 124 2.63 -16.00 1.12
N ILE A 125 2.98 -16.67 2.22
CA ILE A 125 2.26 -16.55 3.49
C ILE A 125 2.31 -15.10 4.00
N GLU A 126 3.50 -14.50 3.98
CA GLU A 126 3.69 -13.11 4.38
C GLU A 126 2.84 -12.15 3.54
N MET A 127 2.77 -12.38 2.22
CA MET A 127 1.92 -11.58 1.34
C MET A 127 0.43 -11.77 1.57
N GLN A 128 -0.01 -12.97 1.92
CA GLN A 128 -1.39 -13.21 2.32
C GLN A 128 -1.74 -12.45 3.60
N GLN A 129 -0.87 -12.46 4.60
CA GLN A 129 -1.10 -11.75 5.86
C GLN A 129 -1.22 -10.23 5.64
N ILE A 130 -0.36 -9.67 4.80
CA ILE A 130 -0.43 -8.23 4.44
C ILE A 130 -1.72 -7.92 3.68
N ALA A 131 -2.11 -8.74 2.71
CA ALA A 131 -3.37 -8.55 1.97
C ALA A 131 -4.60 -8.63 2.90
N ILE A 132 -4.61 -9.59 3.82
CA ILE A 132 -5.67 -9.73 4.82
C ILE A 132 -5.77 -8.48 5.72
N ALA A 133 -4.63 -7.93 6.15
CA ALA A 133 -4.63 -6.70 6.93
C ALA A 133 -5.19 -5.50 6.14
N GLU A 134 -4.99 -5.46 4.81
CA GLU A 134 -5.56 -4.44 3.93
C GLU A 134 -7.08 -4.65 3.68
N GLU A 135 -7.57 -5.89 3.71
CA GLU A 135 -8.94 -6.26 3.31
C GLU A 135 -9.98 -6.34 4.47
N ILE A 136 -9.59 -6.67 5.71
CA ILE A 136 -10.58 -6.95 6.77
C ILE A 136 -11.17 -5.66 7.40
N SER A 137 -12.52 -5.59 7.35
CA SER A 137 -13.43 -4.58 7.94
C SER A 137 -13.57 -4.66 9.46
#